data_AF-A0A4S4L8C2-F1
#
_entry.id   AF-A0A4S4L8C2-F1
#
_cell.length_a   1.000
_cell.length_b   1.000
_cell.length_c   1.000
_cell.angle_alpha   90.00
_cell.angle_beta   90.00
_cell.angle_gamma   90.00
#
_symmetry.space_group_name_H-M   'P 1'
#
loop_
_entity.id
_entity.type
_entity.pdbx_description
1 polymer ?
#
loop_
_entity_poly.entity_id
_entity_poly.type
_entity_poly.pdbx_seq_one_letter_code
_entity_poly.pdbx_strand_id
1 'polypeptide(L)'
;MISPAQAAKANSLPSDIILIIFIHGFKGTDTTFESFPSRLQHVLSETIENAKFECIVFPAYETKGDLVSPHIHPMLLNASLNISSKKKEAVERFADWLTTLTVEKEVTYGVGAGNAKIVLCGHSMGGLLAADSLLEFINTRPDTRAPLWPNIIACLAFDTP
;
A
#
# COMPACT_ATOMS: atom_id res chain seq x y z
N MET A 1 -32.03 15.92 34.96
CA MET A 1 -30.65 15.48 35.28
C MET A 1 -30.37 14.24 34.44
N ILE A 2 -29.44 14.33 33.49
CA ILE A 2 -29.05 13.23 32.61
C ILE A 2 -28.10 12.32 33.41
N SER A 3 -28.24 11.00 33.30
CA SER A 3 -27.45 10.07 34.13
C SER A 3 -25.95 10.11 33.74
N PRO A 4 -25.02 9.79 34.66
CA PRO A 4 -23.58 9.71 34.35
C PRO A 4 -23.26 8.76 33.17
N ALA A 5 -24.10 7.73 32.97
CA ALA A 5 -23.98 6.79 31.85
C ALA A 5 -24.37 7.39 30.49
N GLN A 6 -25.20 8.44 30.47
CA GLN A 6 -25.59 9.15 29.25
C GLN A 6 -24.63 10.30 28.90
N ALA A 7 -23.78 10.73 29.84
CA ALA A 7 -22.71 11.70 29.59
C ALA A 7 -21.46 11.07 28.92
N ALA A 8 -21.28 9.74 29.02
CA ALA A 8 -20.16 9.03 28.41
C ALA A 8 -20.34 8.70 26.91
N LYS A 9 -21.45 9.11 26.30
CA LYS A 9 -21.77 8.88 24.88
C LYS A 9 -21.49 10.10 23.99
N ALA A 10 -20.68 11.04 24.46
CA ALA A 10 -20.36 12.27 23.76
C ALA A 10 -18.88 12.28 23.31
N ASN A 11 -18.67 12.22 21.99
CA ASN A 11 -17.45 12.55 21.25
C ASN A 11 -16.18 11.70 21.49
N SER A 12 -16.21 10.39 21.19
CA SER A 12 -15.01 9.82 20.59
C SER A 12 -14.97 10.27 19.12
N LEU A 13 -13.97 11.05 18.72
CA LEU A 13 -13.68 11.29 17.30
C LEU A 13 -13.67 9.93 16.57
N PRO A 14 -14.12 9.84 15.30
CA PRO A 14 -13.99 8.60 14.54
C PRO A 14 -12.52 8.18 14.61
N SER A 15 -12.24 6.98 15.11
CA SER A 15 -10.87 6.47 15.14
C SER A 15 -10.39 6.39 13.70
N ASP A 16 -9.35 7.16 13.37
CA ASP A 16 -8.74 7.07 12.04
C ASP A 16 -8.32 5.62 11.79
N ILE A 17 -8.49 5.13 10.56
CA ILE A 17 -7.93 3.83 10.17
C ILE A 17 -6.70 4.12 9.32
N ILE A 18 -5.57 3.56 9.74
CA ILE A 18 -4.28 3.74 9.09
C ILE A 18 -3.80 2.36 8.63
N LEU A 19 -3.83 2.15 7.32
CA LEU A 19 -3.31 0.97 6.66
C LEU A 19 -1.85 1.23 6.25
N ILE A 20 -0.93 0.42 6.76
CA ILE A 20 0.49 0.49 6.45
C ILE A 20 0.84 -0.68 5.55
N ILE A 21 1.06 -0.39 4.28
CA ILE A 21 1.21 -1.39 3.21
C ILE A 21 2.69 -1.61 2.93
N PHE A 22 3.17 -2.81 3.18
CA PHE A 22 4.54 -3.22 2.94
C PHE A 22 4.69 -3.85 1.56
N ILE A 23 5.58 -3.31 0.73
CA ILE A 23 5.79 -3.73 -0.65
C ILE A 23 7.22 -4.24 -0.78
N HIS A 24 7.36 -5.54 -1.00
CA HIS A 24 8.67 -6.19 -1.10
C HIS A 24 9.36 -5.87 -2.44
N GLY A 25 10.68 -5.98 -2.46
CA GLY A 25 11.49 -5.83 -3.66
C GLY A 25 11.53 -7.10 -4.52
N PHE A 26 12.50 -7.14 -5.44
CA PHE A 26 12.73 -8.29 -6.32
C PHE A 26 13.02 -9.58 -5.50
N LYS A 27 12.37 -10.70 -5.87
CA LYS A 27 12.39 -11.99 -5.13
C LYS A 27 11.91 -11.92 -3.68
N GLY A 28 11.25 -10.83 -3.29
CA GLY A 28 10.57 -10.76 -2.01
C GLY A 28 9.40 -11.73 -1.94
N THR A 29 9.12 -12.18 -0.72
CA THR A 29 7.97 -12.99 -0.35
C THR A 29 7.20 -12.34 0.80
N ASP A 30 6.10 -12.97 1.23
CA ASP A 30 5.32 -12.56 2.40
C ASP A 30 6.14 -12.58 3.71
N THR A 31 7.32 -13.20 3.70
CA THR A 31 8.24 -13.26 4.84
C THR A 31 9.38 -12.24 4.76
N THR A 32 9.45 -11.41 3.70
CA THR A 32 10.56 -10.44 3.47
C THR A 32 10.80 -9.53 4.66
N PHE A 33 9.72 -9.10 5.31
CA PHE A 33 9.77 -8.14 6.42
C PHE A 33 9.81 -8.81 7.80
N GLU A 34 9.82 -10.14 7.86
CA GLU A 34 9.82 -10.92 9.10
C GLU A 34 8.79 -10.39 10.13
N SER A 35 9.24 -10.10 11.36
CA SER A 35 8.43 -9.57 12.45
C SER A 35 8.28 -8.05 12.45
N PHE A 36 8.91 -7.34 11.50
CA PHE A 36 8.92 -5.88 11.51
C PHE A 36 7.51 -5.25 11.40
N PRO A 37 6.63 -5.68 10.45
CA PRO A 37 5.31 -5.10 10.31
C PRO A 37 4.45 -5.32 11.57
N SER A 38 4.48 -6.53 12.14
CA SER A 38 3.70 -6.84 13.35
C SER A 38 4.20 -6.09 14.57
N ARG A 39 5.53 -5.96 14.73
CA ARG A 39 6.13 -5.15 15.79
C ARG A 39 5.76 -3.67 15.65
N LEU A 40 5.80 -3.12 14.43
CA LEU A 40 5.43 -1.74 14.15
C LEU A 40 3.96 -1.50 14.50
N GLN A 41 3.05 -2.38 14.04
CA GLN A 41 1.63 -2.29 14.37
C GLN A 41 1.40 -2.28 15.88
N HIS A 42 2.08 -3.17 16.62
CA HIS A 42 1.97 -3.23 18.07
C HIS A 42 2.40 -1.90 18.72
N VAL A 43 3.60 -1.40 18.38
CA VAL A 43 4.10 -0.14 18.93
C VAL A 43 3.16 1.03 18.63
N LEU A 44 2.66 1.14 17.39
CA LEU A 44 1.73 2.21 17.01
C LEU A 44 0.41 2.11 17.76
N SER A 45 -0.13 0.90 17.90
CA SER A 45 -1.40 0.66 18.61
C SER A 45 -1.31 0.96 20.10
N GLU A 46 -0.15 0.73 20.72
CA GLU A 46 0.10 1.06 22.14
C GLU A 46 0.40 2.56 22.37
N THR A 47 0.89 3.26 21.34
CA THR A 47 1.34 4.65 21.49
C THR A 47 0.27 5.67 21.06
N ILE A 48 -0.66 5.30 20.19
CA ILE A 48 -1.64 6.21 19.58
C ILE A 48 -3.07 5.70 19.82
N GLU A 49 -3.79 6.36 20.72
CA GLU A 49 -5.11 5.91 21.19
C GLU A 49 -6.27 6.19 20.19
N ASN A 50 -6.13 7.22 19.35
CA ASN A 50 -7.20 7.71 18.47
C ASN A 50 -7.10 7.21 17.02
N ALA A 51 -6.40 6.09 16.79
CA ALA A 51 -6.30 5.47 15.49
C ALA A 51 -6.25 3.94 15.59
N LYS A 52 -6.67 3.26 14.53
CA LYS A 52 -6.52 1.83 14.31
C LYS A 52 -5.45 1.61 13.26
N PHE A 53 -4.47 0.76 13.57
CA PHE A 53 -3.36 0.46 12.69
C PHE A 53 -3.44 -0.97 12.19
N GLU A 54 -3.25 -1.15 10.89
CA GLU A 54 -3.04 -2.47 10.29
C GLU A 54 -1.82 -2.42 9.39
N CYS A 55 -0.83 -3.28 9.67
CA CYS A 55 0.32 -3.49 8.81
C CYS A 55 0.07 -4.71 7.92
N ILE A 56 0.06 -4.52 6.61
CA ILE A 56 -0.32 -5.55 5.62
C ILE A 56 0.79 -5.65 4.58
N VAL A 57 1.24 -6.88 4.32
CA VAL A 57 2.24 -7.14 3.28
C VAL A 57 1.52 -7.38 1.97
N PHE A 58 1.91 -6.66 0.92
CA PHE A 58 1.48 -6.94 -0.44
C PHE A 58 1.99 -8.33 -0.86
N PRO A 59 1.11 -9.25 -1.29
CA PRO A 59 1.49 -10.63 -1.55
C PRO A 59 2.54 -10.78 -2.64
N ALA A 60 3.38 -11.80 -2.50
CA ALA A 60 4.33 -12.21 -3.53
C ALA A 60 3.61 -12.50 -4.85
N TYR A 61 4.03 -11.83 -5.93
CA TYR A 61 3.55 -12.10 -7.28
C TYR A 61 4.68 -12.63 -8.15
N GLU A 62 4.43 -13.74 -8.86
CA GLU A 62 5.31 -14.16 -9.94
C GLU A 62 5.10 -13.22 -11.13
N THR A 63 6.14 -12.46 -11.50
CA THR A 63 6.24 -11.93 -12.85
C THR A 63 6.45 -13.13 -13.76
N LYS A 64 5.39 -13.68 -14.37
CA LYS A 64 5.52 -14.68 -15.43
C LYS A 64 6.26 -14.02 -16.60
N GLY A 65 7.57 -14.21 -16.64
CA GLY A 65 8.42 -13.66 -17.67
C GLY A 65 9.87 -13.71 -17.22
N ASP A 66 10.49 -14.86 -17.46
CA ASP A 66 11.91 -15.07 -17.70
C ASP A 66 12.80 -13.86 -17.37
N LEU A 67 13.48 -13.96 -16.23
CA LEU A 67 14.87 -13.53 -16.22
C LEU A 67 15.59 -14.51 -17.14
N VAL A 68 15.76 -14.10 -18.41
CA VAL A 68 16.55 -14.83 -19.39
C VAL A 68 17.86 -15.23 -18.72
N SER A 69 18.05 -16.54 -18.57
CA SER A 69 19.28 -17.15 -18.09
C SER A 69 20.44 -16.54 -18.89
N PRO A 70 21.54 -16.10 -18.25
CA PRO A 70 22.61 -15.34 -18.91
C PRO A 70 23.52 -16.28 -19.69
N HIS A 71 22.99 -16.98 -20.70
CA HIS A 71 23.79 -17.66 -21.70
C HIS A 71 23.36 -17.14 -23.08
N ILE A 72 24.28 -16.37 -23.67
CA ILE A 72 24.40 -15.89 -25.06
C ILE A 72 23.82 -14.51 -25.47
N HIS A 73 24.73 -13.58 -25.77
CA HIS A 73 24.57 -12.36 -26.60
C HIS A 73 24.42 -12.77 -28.10
N PRO A 74 23.82 -12.02 -29.05
CA PRO A 74 23.66 -10.56 -29.09
C PRO A 74 22.30 -10.02 -29.64
N MET A 75 21.67 -9.03 -28.99
CA MET A 75 21.05 -7.86 -29.68
C MET A 75 20.59 -6.82 -28.65
N LEU A 76 21.35 -5.74 -28.51
CA LEU A 76 21.03 -4.59 -27.68
C LEU A 76 19.98 -3.69 -28.34
N LEU A 77 18.71 -4.12 -28.43
CA LEU A 77 17.63 -3.17 -28.79
C LEU A 77 16.23 -3.43 -28.18
N ASN A 78 15.99 -4.55 -27.51
CA ASN A 78 14.63 -4.94 -27.10
C ASN A 78 14.42 -5.19 -25.59
N ALA A 79 15.44 -4.95 -24.75
CA ALA A 79 15.27 -5.02 -23.29
C ALA A 79 14.34 -3.90 -22.76
N SER A 80 14.41 -2.69 -23.32
CA SER A 80 13.63 -1.54 -22.86
C SER A 80 12.12 -1.69 -23.08
N LEU A 81 11.71 -2.37 -24.17
CA LEU A 81 10.31 -2.66 -24.47
C LEU A 81 9.69 -3.67 -23.50
N ASN A 82 10.47 -4.65 -23.06
CA ASN A 82 10.01 -5.66 -22.09
C ASN A 82 9.96 -5.14 -20.65
N ILE A 83 10.78 -4.14 -20.29
CA ILE A 83 10.79 -3.54 -18.96
C ILE A 83 9.57 -2.62 -18.75
N SER A 84 9.24 -1.78 -19.74
CA SER A 84 8.09 -0.86 -19.65
C SER A 84 6.78 -1.61 -19.44
N SER A 85 6.56 -2.71 -20.17
CA SER A 85 5.34 -3.52 -20.03
C SER A 85 5.25 -4.27 -18.70
N LYS A 86 6.37 -4.83 -18.20
CA LYS A 86 6.38 -5.53 -16.89
C LYS A 86 6.18 -4.58 -15.71
N LYS A 87 6.77 -3.39 -15.78
CA LYS A 87 6.58 -2.33 -14.79
C LYS A 87 5.11 -1.93 -14.72
N LYS A 88 4.48 -1.73 -15.88
CA LYS A 88 3.06 -1.40 -15.98
C LYS A 88 2.15 -2.49 -15.40
N GLU A 89 2.40 -3.76 -15.73
CA GLU A 89 1.62 -4.87 -15.17
C GLU A 89 1.72 -4.95 -13.63
N ALA A 90 2.91 -4.73 -13.07
CA ALA A 90 3.08 -4.72 -11.61
C ALA A 90 2.29 -3.58 -10.95
N VAL A 91 2.34 -2.38 -11.55
CA VAL A 91 1.60 -1.19 -11.09
C VAL A 91 0.10 -1.43 -11.13
N GLU A 92 -0.44 -1.95 -12.24
CA GLU A 92 -1.86 -2.26 -12.40
C GLU A 92 -2.33 -3.28 -11.35
N ARG A 93 -1.59 -4.38 -11.18
CA ARG A 93 -1.92 -5.41 -10.18
C ARG A 93 -1.91 -4.88 -8.76
N PHE A 94 -0.90 -4.08 -8.40
CA PHE A 94 -0.83 -3.47 -7.08
C PHE A 94 -1.97 -2.47 -6.88
N ALA A 95 -2.29 -1.66 -7.89
CA ALA A 95 -3.37 -0.68 -7.83
C ALA A 95 -4.74 -1.35 -7.65
N ASP A 96 -5.01 -2.41 -8.39
CA ASP A 96 -6.24 -3.22 -8.26
C ASP A 96 -6.33 -3.84 -6.86
N TRP A 97 -5.25 -4.49 -6.41
CA TRP A 97 -5.20 -5.11 -5.08
C TRP A 97 -5.41 -4.08 -3.96
N LEU A 98 -4.72 -2.93 -4.03
CA LEU A 98 -4.84 -1.89 -3.01
C LEU A 98 -6.26 -1.31 -2.99
N THR A 99 -6.87 -1.15 -4.16
CA THR A 99 -8.25 -0.69 -4.30
C THR A 99 -9.23 -1.65 -3.63
N THR A 100 -9.13 -2.95 -3.94
CA THR A 100 -9.96 -3.99 -3.31
C THR A 100 -9.75 -4.01 -1.80
N LEU A 101 -8.51 -4.03 -1.33
CA LEU A 101 -8.19 -4.02 0.09
C LEU A 101 -8.77 -2.78 0.79
N THR A 102 -8.66 -1.61 0.17
CA THR A 102 -9.18 -0.36 0.74
C THR A 102 -10.69 -0.44 0.92
N VAL A 103 -11.42 -0.92 -0.09
CA VAL A 103 -12.89 -1.12 0.02
C VAL A 103 -13.23 -2.09 1.13
N GLU A 104 -12.55 -3.24 1.20
CA GLU A 104 -12.78 -4.25 2.24
C GLU A 104 -12.57 -3.68 3.64
N LYS A 105 -11.50 -2.92 3.84
CA LYS A 105 -11.18 -2.30 5.14
C LYS A 105 -12.14 -1.18 5.49
N GLU A 106 -12.48 -0.31 4.54
CA GLU A 106 -13.46 0.76 4.77
C GLU A 106 -14.83 0.19 5.17
N VAL A 107 -15.28 -0.86 4.50
CA VAL A 107 -16.51 -1.59 4.86
C VAL A 107 -16.39 -2.26 6.23
N THR A 108 -15.27 -2.95 6.51
CA THR A 108 -15.04 -3.67 7.79
C THR A 108 -15.13 -2.73 8.99
N TYR A 109 -14.57 -1.54 8.88
CA TYR A 109 -14.62 -0.54 9.95
C TYR A 109 -15.84 0.38 9.90
N GLY A 110 -16.73 0.20 8.92
CA GLY A 110 -17.93 1.02 8.75
C GLY A 110 -17.63 2.49 8.45
N VAL A 111 -16.50 2.77 7.79
CA VAL A 111 -16.15 4.13 7.35
C VAL A 111 -16.50 4.33 5.88
N GLY A 112 -16.78 5.58 5.49
CA GLY A 112 -17.07 5.90 4.09
C GLY A 112 -15.82 5.84 3.21
N ALA A 113 -16.00 5.79 1.90
CA ALA A 113 -14.91 5.82 0.93
C ALA A 113 -14.00 7.05 1.12
N GLY A 114 -12.69 6.83 1.12
CA GLY A 114 -11.64 7.85 1.33
C GLY A 114 -11.29 8.14 2.79
N ASN A 115 -11.88 7.42 3.75
CA ASN A 115 -11.59 7.62 5.17
C ASN A 115 -10.51 6.67 5.70
N ALA A 116 -10.17 5.59 5.00
CA ALA A 116 -8.98 4.81 5.31
C ALA A 116 -7.73 5.54 4.80
N LYS A 117 -6.82 5.91 5.71
CA LYS A 117 -5.53 6.54 5.38
C LYS A 117 -4.51 5.45 5.07
N ILE A 118 -3.76 5.61 3.99
CA ILE A 118 -2.81 4.61 3.50
C ILE A 118 -1.39 5.16 3.54
N VAL A 119 -0.49 4.38 4.14
CA VAL A 119 0.95 4.59 4.12
C VAL A 119 1.57 3.47 3.30
N LEU A 120 2.30 3.81 2.24
CA LEU A 120 3.05 2.85 1.45
C LEU A 120 4.48 2.73 2.00
N CYS A 121 4.98 1.51 2.16
CA CYS A 121 6.32 1.19 2.66
C CYS A 121 6.99 0.22 1.70
N GLY A 122 7.73 0.74 0.73
CA GLY A 122 8.39 -0.06 -0.29
C GLY A 122 9.86 -0.31 0.01
N HIS A 123 10.30 -1.57 -0.09
CA HIS A 123 11.71 -1.94 0.03
C HIS A 123 12.35 -2.22 -1.33
N SER A 124 13.53 -1.66 -1.58
CA SER A 124 14.25 -1.82 -2.85
C SER A 124 13.35 -1.50 -4.04
N MET A 125 13.25 -2.38 -5.04
CA MET A 125 12.33 -2.21 -6.17
C MET A 125 10.85 -2.03 -5.78
N GLY A 126 10.43 -2.47 -4.59
CA GLY A 126 9.08 -2.26 -4.07
C GLY A 126 8.77 -0.78 -3.81
N GLY A 127 9.78 0.04 -3.55
CA GLY A 127 9.62 1.49 -3.43
C GLY A 127 9.34 2.18 -4.77
N LEU A 128 9.92 1.67 -5.87
CA LEU A 128 9.57 2.13 -7.21
C LEU A 128 8.12 1.78 -7.55
N LEU A 129 7.71 0.54 -7.28
CA LEU A 129 6.32 0.12 -7.45
C LEU A 129 5.35 1.02 -6.65
N ALA A 130 5.68 1.33 -5.39
CA ALA A 130 4.89 2.25 -4.56
C ALA A 130 4.72 3.63 -5.21
N ALA A 131 5.84 4.21 -5.67
CA ALA A 131 5.85 5.55 -6.27
C ALA A 131 5.10 5.60 -7.60
N ASP A 132 5.31 4.60 -8.46
CA ASP A 132 4.67 4.51 -9.76
C ASP A 132 3.16 4.28 -9.63
N SER A 133 2.72 3.46 -8.67
CA SER A 133 1.29 3.29 -8.39
C SER A 133 0.64 4.54 -7.81
N LEU A 134 1.34 5.29 -6.94
CA LEU A 134 0.84 6.60 -6.49
C LEU A 134 0.65 7.57 -7.66
N LEU A 135 1.61 7.64 -8.58
CA LEU A 135 1.49 8.44 -9.80
C LEU A 135 0.32 7.95 -10.67
N GLU A 136 0.13 6.64 -10.81
CA GLU A 136 -0.98 6.07 -11.56
C GLU A 136 -2.34 6.50 -10.98
N PHE A 137 -2.54 6.42 -9.67
CA PHE A 137 -3.77 6.91 -9.04
C PHE A 137 -3.98 8.42 -9.24
N ILE A 138 -2.91 9.22 -9.19
CA ILE A 138 -3.00 10.67 -9.43
C ILE A 138 -3.39 10.98 -10.87
N ASN A 139 -2.84 10.24 -11.83
CA ASN A 139 -3.00 10.49 -13.27
C ASN A 139 -4.31 9.92 -13.82
N THR A 140 -4.86 8.86 -13.22
CA THR A 140 -6.09 8.19 -13.70
C THR A 140 -7.35 8.62 -12.95
N ARG A 141 -7.24 9.47 -11.93
CA ARG A 141 -8.40 9.93 -11.16
C ARG A 141 -9.43 10.67 -12.04
N PRO A 142 -10.73 10.37 -11.93
CA PRO A 142 -11.77 10.99 -12.76
C PRO A 142 -11.94 12.50 -12.53
N ASP A 143 -11.86 12.95 -11.27
CA ASP A 143 -11.93 14.37 -10.91
C ASP A 143 -10.64 14.79 -10.19
N THR A 144 -9.88 15.67 -10.82
CA THR A 144 -8.62 16.18 -10.27
C THR A 144 -8.81 17.11 -9.07
N ARG A 145 -10.04 17.55 -8.82
CA ARG A 145 -10.41 18.36 -7.65
C ARG A 145 -10.90 17.50 -6.48
N ALA A 146 -11.24 16.24 -6.73
CA ALA A 146 -11.57 15.31 -5.65
C ALA A 146 -10.29 14.88 -4.90
N PRO A 147 -10.39 14.57 -3.60
CA PRO A 147 -9.32 13.92 -2.86
C PRO A 147 -8.86 12.63 -3.56
N LEU A 148 -7.57 12.30 -3.43
CA LEU A 148 -7.04 11.05 -3.97
C LEU A 148 -7.72 9.87 -3.29
N TRP A 149 -8.17 8.90 -4.10
CA TRP A 149 -8.67 7.62 -3.63
C TRP A 149 -7.98 6.48 -4.38
N PRO A 150 -7.41 5.47 -3.70
CA PRO A 150 -7.26 5.33 -2.25
C PRO A 150 -6.48 6.49 -1.58
N ASN A 151 -6.80 6.82 -0.32
CA ASN A 151 -6.26 8.01 0.37
C ASN A 151 -4.83 7.77 0.88
N ILE A 152 -3.87 7.84 -0.04
CA ILE A 152 -2.45 7.67 0.24
C ILE A 152 -1.88 8.96 0.85
N ILE A 153 -1.45 8.89 2.10
CA ILE A 153 -0.95 10.03 2.88
C ILE A 153 0.58 10.06 3.01
N ALA A 154 1.26 8.95 2.73
CA ALA A 154 2.70 8.85 2.78
C ALA A 154 3.24 7.70 1.91
N CYS A 155 4.45 7.87 1.40
CA CYS A 155 5.24 6.84 0.75
C CYS A 155 6.64 6.82 1.38
N LEU A 156 7.03 5.69 1.95
CA LEU A 156 8.31 5.44 2.60
C LEU A 156 9.12 4.46 1.76
N ALA A 157 10.36 4.83 1.47
CA ALA A 157 11.30 4.08 0.66
C ALA A 157 12.41 3.51 1.55
N PHE A 158 12.52 2.19 1.62
CA PHE A 158 13.60 1.48 2.30
C PHE A 158 14.61 0.99 1.28
N ASP A 159 15.75 1.65 1.18
CA ASP A 159 16.84 1.26 0.27
C ASP A 159 16.38 1.14 -1.21
N THR A 160 15.53 2.07 -1.64
CA THR A 160 15.00 2.14 -3.01
C THR A 160 16.01 2.78 -3.95
N PRO A 161 16.33 2.16 -5.11
CA PRO A 161 17.28 2.69 -6.09
C PRO A 161 16.72 3.85 -6.94
#